data_AF-A0A382TF22-F1
#
_entry.id   AF-A0A382TF22-F1
#
_cell.length_a   1.000
_cell.length_b   1.000
_cell.length_c   1.000
_cell.angle_alpha   90.00
_cell.angle_beta   90.00
_cell.angle_gamma   90.00
#
_symmetry.space_group_name_H-M   'P 1'
#
loop_
_entity.id
_entity.type
_entity.pdbx_description
1 polymer ?
#
loop_
_entity_poly.entity_id
_entity_poly.type
_entity_poly.pdbx_seq_one_letter_code
_entity_poly.pdbx_strand_id
1 'polypeptide(L)'
;EEEKPPGPFEVTEDIVWRVVNRSHTGADGIFVQATFRTFAYEVSRLYAEAEKAGLEHEQLQSRLRELVYAFIDGSYPMEDGTDINNLYFQYLIYVNDQFDLTNPLERAQFNVWRGEYVRRLLGIVSDRKYPLLRSTYDERWGRTCYSRLVFTVYISSQESELRPQIADIGARTCLIDEEGNRYLPSGTAGPYPYEFDRPEMDVLDGEVVYRVFFPNRRADRKTPIVSDESKKIELVIERLGSEPERRLTWNLPLQYPEMPGRRLNLSSLDTGVQLPK
;
A
#
# COMPACT_ATOMS: atom_id res chain seq x y z
N GLU A 1 34.46 1.75 3.37
CA GLU A 1 33.87 0.54 2.79
C GLU A 1 33.43 0.89 1.38
N GLU A 2 33.80 0.12 0.36
CA GLU A 2 33.24 0.31 -0.98
C GLU A 2 31.76 -0.09 -0.91
N GLU A 3 30.88 0.86 -1.24
CA GLU A 3 29.45 0.62 -1.28
C GLU A 3 29.18 -0.39 -2.41
N LYS A 4 28.77 -1.60 -2.03
CA LYS A 4 28.45 -2.65 -2.98
C LYS A 4 27.35 -2.12 -3.93
N PRO A 5 27.48 -2.28 -5.26
CA PRO A 5 26.47 -1.79 -6.18
C PRO A 5 25.09 -2.40 -5.87
N PRO A 6 23.99 -1.64 -6.07
CA PRO A 6 22.65 -2.11 -5.74
C PRO A 6 22.30 -3.35 -6.55
N GLY A 7 21.56 -4.26 -5.91
CA GLY A 7 21.10 -5.47 -6.56
C GLY A 7 19.99 -5.19 -7.58
N PRO A 8 19.69 -6.12 -8.51
CA PRO A 8 18.65 -5.94 -9.51
C PRO A 8 17.25 -5.71 -8.92
N PHE A 9 16.92 -6.27 -7.76
CA PHE A 9 15.62 -6.02 -7.12
C PHE A 9 15.57 -4.65 -6.46
N GLU A 10 16.67 -4.19 -5.87
CA GLU A 10 16.81 -2.81 -5.35
C GLU A 10 16.64 -1.77 -6.45
N VAL A 11 17.31 -1.95 -7.61
CA VAL A 11 17.13 -1.08 -8.78
C VAL A 11 15.68 -1.08 -9.27
N THR A 12 15.02 -2.23 -9.24
CA THR A 12 13.61 -2.34 -9.66
C THR A 12 12.68 -1.64 -8.69
N GLU A 13 12.89 -1.79 -7.38
CA GLU A 13 12.13 -1.12 -6.33
C GLU A 13 12.24 0.40 -6.45
N ASP A 14 13.43 0.94 -6.70
CA ASP A 14 13.64 2.37 -6.92
C ASP A 14 12.79 2.91 -8.08
N ILE A 15 12.71 2.17 -9.19
CA ILE A 15 11.89 2.54 -10.34
C ILE A 15 10.40 2.48 -9.96
N VAL A 16 9.97 1.42 -9.27
CA VAL A 16 8.58 1.28 -8.80
C VAL A 16 8.22 2.40 -7.81
N TRP A 17 9.12 2.75 -6.90
CA TRP A 17 8.94 3.83 -5.94
C TRP A 17 8.68 5.15 -6.66
N ARG A 18 9.46 5.49 -7.71
CA ARG A 18 9.21 6.69 -8.53
C ARG A 18 7.84 6.67 -9.23
N VAL A 19 7.33 5.51 -9.58
CA VAL A 19 5.99 5.37 -10.19
C VAL A 19 4.90 5.73 -9.18
N VAL A 20 5.03 5.28 -7.93
CA VAL A 20 4.03 5.47 -6.87
C VAL A 20 4.24 6.69 -5.98
N ASN A 21 5.40 7.35 -6.07
CA ASN A 21 5.73 8.51 -5.26
C ASN A 21 5.49 9.81 -6.02
N ARG A 22 4.86 10.78 -5.36
CA ARG A 22 4.68 12.14 -5.88
C ARG A 22 5.09 13.13 -4.80
N SER A 23 5.69 14.23 -5.22
CA SER A 23 6.05 15.32 -4.32
C SER A 23 5.65 16.67 -4.89
N HIS A 24 5.55 17.64 -4.00
CA HIS A 24 5.23 19.02 -4.31
C HIS A 24 5.79 19.93 -3.21
N THR A 25 6.54 20.95 -3.60
CA THR A 25 6.95 22.06 -2.71
C THR A 25 6.09 23.26 -3.04
N GLY A 26 5.45 23.82 -2.02
CA GLY A 26 4.64 25.04 -2.18
C GLY A 26 5.49 26.29 -2.18
N ALA A 27 4.88 27.41 -2.53
CA ALA A 27 5.51 28.73 -2.54
C ALA A 27 5.96 29.18 -1.14
N ASP A 28 5.43 28.58 -0.09
CA ASP A 28 5.82 28.83 1.30
C ASP A 28 6.95 27.93 1.82
N GLY A 29 7.57 27.13 0.95
CA GLY A 29 8.72 26.28 1.28
C GLY A 29 8.36 24.97 2.00
N ILE A 30 7.09 24.70 2.27
CA ILE A 30 6.69 23.39 2.84
C ILE A 30 6.73 22.35 1.72
N PHE A 31 7.47 21.27 1.95
CA PHE A 31 7.57 20.12 1.09
C PHE A 31 6.57 19.04 1.51
N VAL A 32 5.86 18.48 0.54
CA VAL A 32 4.98 17.33 0.72
C VAL A 32 5.40 16.24 -0.24
N GLN A 33 5.48 15.01 0.25
CA GLN A 33 5.66 13.81 -0.55
C GLN A 33 4.65 12.77 -0.12
N ALA A 34 4.04 12.08 -1.07
CA ALA A 34 3.19 10.93 -0.79
C ALA A 34 3.58 9.72 -1.64
N THR A 35 3.58 8.56 -0.99
CA THR A 35 3.78 7.25 -1.64
C THR A 35 2.46 6.50 -1.63
N PHE A 36 1.93 6.19 -2.81
CA PHE A 36 0.78 5.30 -2.95
C PHE A 36 1.23 3.84 -2.75
N ARG A 37 0.90 3.25 -1.61
CA ARG A 37 1.34 1.91 -1.16
C ARG A 37 0.57 0.80 -1.88
N THR A 38 0.75 0.69 -3.19
CA THR A 38 0.08 -0.33 -4.01
C THR A 38 0.62 -1.72 -3.69
N PHE A 39 -0.16 -2.75 -3.98
CA PHE A 39 0.30 -4.13 -3.80
C PHE A 39 1.58 -4.42 -4.60
N ALA A 40 1.70 -3.89 -5.83
CA ALA A 40 2.90 -4.02 -6.64
C ALA A 40 4.13 -3.38 -5.95
N TYR A 41 3.96 -2.20 -5.36
CA TYR A 41 5.02 -1.55 -4.60
C TYR A 41 5.44 -2.37 -3.36
N GLU A 42 4.49 -2.93 -2.62
CA GLU A 42 4.82 -3.80 -1.49
C GLU A 42 5.58 -5.05 -1.92
N VAL A 43 5.22 -5.66 -3.06
CA VAL A 43 5.94 -6.81 -3.60
C VAL A 43 7.36 -6.42 -4.02
N SER A 44 7.55 -5.35 -4.79
CA SER A 44 8.90 -4.93 -5.20
C SER A 44 9.78 -4.64 -3.99
N ARG A 45 9.22 -3.96 -2.98
CA ARG A 45 9.90 -3.67 -1.72
C ARG A 45 10.32 -4.92 -0.98
N LEU A 46 9.44 -5.92 -0.84
CA LEU A 46 9.80 -7.18 -0.19
C LEU A 46 10.91 -7.95 -0.93
N TYR A 47 10.94 -7.91 -2.26
CA TYR A 47 12.02 -8.52 -3.04
C TYR A 47 13.35 -7.78 -2.83
N ALA A 48 13.35 -6.45 -2.86
CA ALA A 48 14.55 -5.64 -2.61
C ALA A 48 15.08 -5.83 -1.18
N GLU A 49 14.20 -5.79 -0.17
CA GLU A 49 14.56 -6.05 1.23
C GLU A 49 15.13 -7.46 1.41
N ALA A 50 14.55 -8.46 0.72
CA ALA A 50 15.01 -9.83 0.78
C ALA A 50 16.38 -10.01 0.12
N GLU A 51 16.62 -9.40 -1.04
CA GLU A 51 17.92 -9.38 -1.70
C GLU A 51 18.99 -8.72 -0.82
N LYS A 52 18.69 -7.54 -0.28
CA LYS A 52 19.59 -6.79 0.59
C LYS A 52 19.95 -7.55 1.87
N ALA A 53 18.99 -8.28 2.44
CA ALA A 53 19.20 -9.09 3.63
C ALA A 53 19.72 -10.51 3.32
N GLY A 54 19.95 -10.87 2.05
CA GLY A 54 20.43 -12.19 1.67
C GLY A 54 19.47 -13.34 1.98
N LEU A 55 18.16 -13.07 1.95
CA LEU A 55 17.14 -14.05 2.30
C LEU A 55 16.95 -15.11 1.22
N GLU A 56 16.60 -16.32 1.66
CA GLU A 56 16.22 -17.39 0.77
C GLU A 56 14.80 -17.23 0.22
N HIS A 57 14.51 -17.96 -0.86
CA HIS A 57 13.20 -17.89 -1.50
C HIS A 57 12.04 -18.26 -0.55
N GLU A 58 12.23 -19.23 0.35
CA GLU A 58 11.20 -19.62 1.32
C GLU A 58 10.89 -18.51 2.33
N GLN A 59 11.91 -17.76 2.75
CA GLN A 59 11.75 -16.62 3.66
C GLN A 59 11.00 -15.47 2.96
N LEU A 60 11.31 -15.20 1.69
CA LEU A 60 10.53 -14.26 0.88
C LEU A 60 9.07 -14.71 0.73
N GLN A 61 8.82 -15.99 0.47
CA GLN A 61 7.46 -16.53 0.40
C GLN A 61 6.69 -16.38 1.72
N SER A 62 7.37 -16.52 2.86
CA SER A 62 6.75 -16.23 4.16
C SER A 62 6.37 -14.76 4.29
N ARG A 63 7.24 -13.83 3.89
CA ARG A 63 6.93 -12.38 3.92
C ARG A 63 5.80 -11.99 2.98
N LEU A 64 5.75 -12.55 1.78
CA LEU A 64 4.63 -12.35 0.84
C LEU A 64 3.32 -12.88 1.41
N ARG A 65 3.36 -14.00 2.15
CA ARG A 65 2.19 -14.54 2.85
C ARG A 65 1.72 -13.61 3.96
N GLU A 66 2.63 -13.10 4.79
CA GLU A 66 2.33 -12.13 5.84
C GLU A 66 1.74 -10.84 5.28
N LEU A 67 2.27 -10.36 4.15
CA LEU A 67 1.71 -9.22 3.42
C LEU A 67 0.24 -9.49 3.05
N VAL A 68 -0.04 -10.66 2.45
CA VAL A 68 -1.42 -11.05 2.09
C VAL A 68 -2.31 -11.08 3.33
N TYR A 69 -1.86 -11.70 4.43
CA TYR A 69 -2.61 -11.73 5.69
C TYR A 69 -2.92 -10.32 6.21
N ALA A 70 -1.95 -9.40 6.20
CA ALA A 70 -2.17 -8.02 6.59
C ALA A 70 -3.26 -7.33 5.75
N PHE A 71 -3.35 -7.64 4.45
CA PHE A 71 -4.41 -7.14 3.58
C PHE A 71 -5.78 -7.75 3.89
N ILE A 72 -5.86 -9.08 4.02
CA ILE A 72 -7.15 -9.77 4.15
C ILE A 72 -7.75 -9.67 5.56
N ASP A 73 -6.92 -9.57 6.60
CA ASP A 73 -7.36 -9.53 8.00
C ASP A 73 -7.28 -8.13 8.61
N GLY A 74 -6.73 -7.16 7.89
CA GLY A 74 -6.57 -5.83 8.48
C GLY A 74 -7.93 -5.22 8.85
N SER A 75 -7.88 -4.34 9.83
CA SER A 75 -9.06 -3.73 10.41
C SER A 75 -9.62 -2.63 9.50
N TYR A 76 -10.95 -2.54 9.44
CA TYR A 76 -11.68 -1.50 8.72
C TYR A 76 -12.77 -0.95 9.65
N PRO A 77 -13.11 0.35 9.57
CA PRO A 77 -14.21 0.91 10.34
C PRO A 77 -15.55 0.31 9.95
N MET A 78 -16.31 -0.10 10.95
CA MET A 78 -17.66 -0.64 10.77
C MET A 78 -18.65 0.50 10.48
N GLU A 79 -18.43 1.70 11.02
CA GLU A 79 -19.32 2.85 10.83
C GLU A 79 -19.49 3.20 9.34
N ASP A 80 -18.41 3.04 8.57
CA ASP A 80 -18.39 3.35 7.14
C ASP A 80 -18.83 2.18 6.25
N GLY A 81 -19.13 1.02 6.85
CA GLY A 81 -19.55 -0.21 6.14
C GLY A 81 -18.44 -0.83 5.30
N THR A 82 -17.18 -0.59 5.69
CA THR A 82 -15.99 -1.03 4.96
C THR A 82 -15.36 -2.29 5.56
N ASP A 83 -15.86 -2.68 6.73
CA ASP A 83 -15.65 -3.94 7.44
C ASP A 83 -15.85 -5.18 6.57
N ILE A 84 -16.76 -5.14 5.60
CA ILE A 84 -16.95 -6.23 4.62
C ILE A 84 -15.68 -6.54 3.79
N ASN A 85 -14.68 -5.66 3.77
CA ASN A 85 -13.40 -5.92 3.13
C ASN A 85 -12.44 -6.75 3.99
N ASN A 86 -12.80 -7.08 5.23
CA ASN A 86 -12.11 -8.06 6.05
C ASN A 86 -12.63 -9.47 5.70
N LEU A 87 -11.71 -10.43 5.55
CA LEU A 87 -12.05 -11.79 5.15
C LEU A 87 -12.90 -12.53 6.19
N TYR A 88 -12.77 -12.19 7.48
CA TYR A 88 -13.66 -12.72 8.53
C TYR A 88 -15.12 -12.31 8.29
N PHE A 89 -15.39 -11.03 8.02
CA PHE A 89 -16.75 -10.58 7.72
C PHE A 89 -17.27 -11.15 6.41
N GLN A 90 -16.41 -11.37 5.40
CA GLN A 90 -16.81 -12.09 4.19
C GLN A 90 -17.18 -13.54 4.48
N TYR A 91 -16.48 -14.22 5.39
CA TYR A 91 -16.83 -15.56 5.80
C TYR A 91 -18.20 -15.62 6.48
N LEU A 92 -18.48 -14.67 7.38
CA LEU A 92 -19.80 -14.54 8.02
C LEU A 92 -20.92 -14.32 7.00
N ILE A 93 -20.71 -13.43 6.02
CA ILE A 93 -21.77 -13.04 5.09
C ILE A 93 -22.00 -14.11 4.01
N TYR A 94 -20.94 -14.75 3.51
CA TYR A 94 -21.02 -15.58 2.30
C TYR A 94 -20.84 -17.08 2.55
N VAL A 95 -20.38 -17.49 3.73
CA VAL A 95 -20.04 -18.89 4.01
C VAL A 95 -20.85 -19.45 5.19
N ASN A 96 -20.77 -18.81 6.35
CA ASN A 96 -21.47 -19.26 7.56
C ASN A 96 -21.82 -18.07 8.45
N ASP A 97 -23.09 -17.66 8.43
CA ASP A 97 -23.60 -16.52 9.19
C ASP A 97 -23.83 -16.82 10.69
N GLN A 98 -23.79 -18.10 11.09
CA GLN A 98 -23.90 -18.55 12.47
C GLN A 98 -22.53 -18.87 13.11
N PHE A 99 -21.43 -18.45 12.47
CA PHE A 99 -20.08 -18.78 12.91
C PHE A 99 -19.75 -18.19 14.31
N ASP A 100 -19.31 -19.06 15.22
CA ASP A 100 -18.82 -18.70 16.55
C ASP A 100 -17.29 -18.90 16.67
N LEU A 101 -16.56 -17.78 16.76
CA LEU A 101 -15.10 -17.77 16.95
C LEU A 101 -14.64 -18.38 18.28
N THR A 102 -15.52 -18.46 19.27
CA THR A 102 -15.21 -19.06 20.58
C THR A 102 -15.27 -20.58 20.54
N ASN A 103 -15.98 -21.16 19.57
CA ASN A 103 -16.00 -22.58 19.31
C ASN A 103 -14.68 -23.02 18.62
N PRO A 104 -13.84 -23.86 19.26
CA PRO A 104 -12.56 -24.26 18.69
C PRO A 104 -12.67 -25.00 17.35
N LEU A 105 -13.75 -25.76 17.14
CA LEU A 105 -13.95 -26.52 15.89
C LEU A 105 -14.27 -25.58 14.73
N GLU A 106 -15.18 -24.63 14.95
CA GLU A 106 -15.54 -23.66 13.92
C GLU A 106 -14.38 -22.70 13.64
N ARG A 107 -13.66 -22.26 14.66
CA ARG A 107 -12.42 -21.49 14.49
C ARG A 107 -11.39 -22.25 13.65
N ALA A 108 -11.25 -23.57 13.85
CA ALA A 108 -10.37 -24.38 13.03
C ALA A 108 -10.85 -24.45 11.57
N GLN A 109 -12.16 -24.58 11.32
CA GLN A 109 -12.74 -24.56 9.97
C GLN A 109 -12.49 -23.22 9.27
N PHE A 110 -12.72 -22.10 9.96
CA PHE A 110 -12.41 -20.77 9.44
C PHE A 110 -10.92 -20.63 9.09
N ASN A 111 -10.02 -21.08 9.98
CA ASN A 111 -8.58 -21.00 9.73
C ASN A 111 -8.15 -21.84 8.52
N VAL A 112 -8.75 -23.02 8.32
CA VAL A 112 -8.49 -23.84 7.12
C VAL A 112 -8.98 -23.14 5.86
N TRP A 113 -10.20 -22.58 5.88
CA TRP A 113 -10.75 -21.84 4.75
C TRP A 113 -9.94 -20.59 4.41
N ARG A 114 -9.57 -19.79 5.43
CA ARG A 114 -8.70 -18.61 5.32
C ARG A 114 -7.33 -19.01 4.77
N GLY A 115 -6.73 -20.09 5.27
CA GLY A 115 -5.46 -20.61 4.78
C GLY A 115 -5.52 -21.03 3.31
N GLU A 116 -6.60 -21.67 2.88
CA GLU A 116 -6.82 -22.04 1.47
C GLU A 116 -7.01 -20.80 0.58
N TYR A 117 -7.74 -19.78 1.05
CA TYR A 117 -7.87 -18.50 0.35
C TYR A 117 -6.50 -17.87 0.08
N VAL A 118 -5.66 -17.75 1.13
CA VAL A 118 -4.32 -17.19 1.02
C VAL A 118 -3.43 -18.03 0.12
N ARG A 119 -3.49 -19.36 0.23
CA ARG A 119 -2.71 -20.27 -0.63
C ARG A 119 -3.04 -20.05 -2.11
N ARG A 120 -4.32 -19.92 -2.47
CA ARG A 120 -4.74 -19.65 -3.85
C ARG A 120 -4.22 -18.31 -4.34
N LEU A 121 -4.34 -17.26 -3.51
CA LEU A 121 -3.86 -15.94 -3.88
C LEU A 121 -2.34 -15.93 -4.11
N LEU A 122 -1.56 -16.53 -3.21
CA LEU A 122 -0.11 -16.71 -3.39
C LEU A 122 0.24 -17.51 -4.64
N GLY A 123 -0.59 -18.49 -5.00
CA GLY A 123 -0.50 -19.20 -6.27
C GLY A 123 -0.59 -18.24 -7.47
N ILE A 124 -1.55 -17.31 -7.45
CA ILE A 124 -1.74 -16.30 -8.51
C ILE A 124 -0.59 -15.29 -8.55
N VAL A 125 -0.10 -14.85 -7.38
CA VAL A 125 1.10 -14.00 -7.27
C VAL A 125 2.28 -14.67 -7.95
N SER A 126 2.44 -15.97 -7.72
CA SER A 126 3.58 -16.77 -8.16
C SER A 126 3.45 -17.35 -9.57
N ASP A 127 2.27 -17.27 -10.19
CA ASP A 127 2.00 -17.78 -11.53
C ASP A 127 2.71 -16.97 -12.63
N ARG A 128 3.54 -17.67 -13.42
CA ARG A 128 4.32 -17.10 -14.55
C ARG A 128 3.46 -16.57 -15.68
N LYS A 129 2.20 -17.00 -15.80
CA LYS A 129 1.26 -16.51 -16.83
C LYS A 129 1.00 -15.02 -16.72
N TYR A 130 1.20 -14.45 -15.55
CA TYR A 130 0.88 -13.06 -15.28
C TYR A 130 2.13 -12.26 -14.89
N PRO A 131 2.14 -10.92 -15.04
CA PRO A 131 3.20 -10.09 -14.47
C PRO A 131 3.16 -10.14 -12.93
N LEU A 132 4.33 -10.05 -12.30
CA LEU A 132 4.45 -9.99 -10.83
C LEU A 132 3.99 -8.63 -10.30
N LEU A 133 4.45 -7.54 -10.95
CA LEU A 133 4.00 -6.18 -10.69
C LEU A 133 2.89 -5.84 -11.66
N ARG A 134 1.63 -5.92 -11.20
CA ARG A 134 0.47 -5.62 -12.06
C ARG A 134 -0.01 -4.21 -11.83
N SER A 135 -0.36 -3.55 -12.93
CA SER A 135 -0.82 -2.17 -13.00
C SER A 135 -2.33 -2.01 -12.77
N THR A 136 -3.10 -3.09 -12.98
CA THR A 136 -4.56 -3.08 -12.91
C THR A 136 -5.10 -3.83 -11.71
N TYR A 137 -6.15 -3.26 -11.14
CA TYR A 137 -6.83 -3.72 -9.94
C TYR A 137 -8.08 -4.50 -10.32
N ASP A 138 -7.95 -5.81 -10.52
CA ASP A 138 -9.09 -6.66 -10.84
C ASP A 138 -9.31 -7.76 -9.80
N GLU A 139 -10.48 -8.39 -9.87
CA GLU A 139 -10.94 -9.38 -8.89
C GLU A 139 -10.01 -10.60 -8.76
N ARG A 140 -9.11 -10.84 -9.73
CA ARG A 140 -8.22 -12.02 -9.74
C ARG A 140 -7.28 -12.07 -8.55
N TRP A 141 -6.97 -10.92 -7.95
CA TRP A 141 -6.11 -10.89 -6.77
C TRP A 141 -6.89 -10.80 -5.44
N GLY A 142 -8.19 -11.08 -5.47
CA GLY A 142 -9.04 -11.06 -4.29
C GLY A 142 -9.53 -9.65 -3.97
N ARG A 143 -10.82 -9.55 -3.65
CA ARG A 143 -11.50 -8.26 -3.38
C ARG A 143 -10.84 -7.51 -2.21
N THR A 144 -10.29 -8.21 -1.23
CA THR A 144 -9.73 -7.64 0.00
C THR A 144 -8.40 -6.94 -0.21
N CYS A 145 -7.53 -7.45 -1.08
CA CYS A 145 -6.19 -6.91 -1.32
C CYS A 145 -6.19 -5.54 -2.01
N TYR A 146 -7.26 -5.20 -2.73
CA TYR A 146 -7.36 -3.96 -3.53
C TYR A 146 -8.54 -3.09 -3.16
N SER A 147 -9.22 -3.43 -2.07
CA SER A 147 -10.23 -2.55 -1.46
C SER A 147 -9.60 -1.48 -0.56
N ARG A 148 -8.26 -1.32 -0.60
CA ARG A 148 -7.49 -0.38 0.22
C ARG A 148 -6.62 0.51 -0.66
N LEU A 149 -6.80 1.82 -0.55
CA LEU A 149 -5.89 2.82 -1.10
C LEU A 149 -5.16 3.47 0.07
N VAL A 150 -3.88 3.14 0.24
CA VAL A 150 -3.08 3.62 1.38
C VAL A 150 -2.00 4.57 0.88
N PHE A 151 -1.91 5.73 1.52
CA PHE A 151 -0.88 6.72 1.21
C PHE A 151 -0.05 6.99 2.44
N THR A 152 1.27 6.85 2.31
CA THR A 152 2.22 7.36 3.30
C THR A 152 2.61 8.76 2.88
N VAL A 153 2.34 9.75 3.73
CA VAL A 153 2.60 11.16 3.45
C VAL A 153 3.70 11.66 4.38
N TYR A 154 4.76 12.19 3.79
CA TYR A 154 5.83 12.90 4.46
C TYR A 154 5.66 14.41 4.22
N ILE A 155 5.76 15.19 5.28
CA ILE A 155 5.74 16.65 5.21
C ILE A 155 7.00 17.18 5.89
N SER A 156 7.64 18.16 5.26
CA SER A 156 8.83 18.82 5.79
C SER A 156 8.69 20.34 5.70
N SER A 157 9.04 21.02 6.78
CA SER A 157 9.15 22.49 6.85
C SER A 157 10.60 22.96 6.74
N GLN A 158 11.57 22.14 6.33
CA GLN A 158 13.00 22.51 6.39
C GLN A 158 13.33 23.82 5.63
N GLU A 159 12.61 24.13 4.56
CA GLU A 159 12.78 25.38 3.80
C GLU A 159 11.77 26.47 4.18
N SER A 160 10.96 26.25 5.22
CA SER A 160 9.87 27.14 5.65
C SER A 160 10.02 27.57 7.11
N GLU A 161 9.78 28.84 7.38
CA GLU A 161 9.64 29.34 8.76
C GLU A 161 8.23 29.13 9.33
N LEU A 162 7.28 28.66 8.50
CA LEU A 162 5.92 28.40 8.93
C LEU A 162 5.84 27.17 9.84
N ARG A 163 4.98 27.27 10.86
CA ARG A 163 4.60 26.15 11.75
C ARG A 163 3.11 25.82 11.53
N PRO A 164 2.72 25.25 10.39
CA PRO A 164 1.33 24.93 10.12
C PRO A 164 0.79 23.91 11.13
N GLN A 165 -0.50 24.01 11.42
CA GLN A 165 -1.21 23.01 12.21
C GLN A 165 -1.24 21.68 11.43
N ILE A 166 -0.82 20.60 12.08
CA ILE A 166 -0.82 19.22 11.56
C ILE A 166 -1.62 18.26 12.44
N ALA A 167 -2.12 18.71 13.59
CA ALA A 167 -3.18 18.02 14.31
C ALA A 167 -4.30 17.63 13.32
N ASP A 168 -4.64 16.34 13.31
CA ASP A 168 -5.67 15.76 12.45
C ASP A 168 -5.56 16.10 10.96
N ILE A 169 -4.34 16.29 10.46
CA ILE A 169 -4.10 16.55 9.03
C ILE A 169 -4.67 15.45 8.12
N GLY A 170 -4.85 14.23 8.63
CA GLY A 170 -5.55 13.16 7.94
C GLY A 170 -6.98 13.54 7.57
N ALA A 171 -7.72 14.23 8.44
CA ALA A 171 -9.10 14.67 8.18
C ALA A 171 -9.18 15.81 7.15
N ARG A 172 -8.05 16.50 6.92
CA ARG A 172 -7.88 17.51 5.86
C ARG A 172 -7.28 16.93 4.58
N THR A 173 -6.97 15.63 4.57
CA THR A 173 -6.48 14.93 3.40
C THR A 173 -7.64 14.22 2.73
N CYS A 174 -7.89 14.48 1.46
CA CYS A 174 -8.94 13.82 0.69
C CYS A 174 -8.40 13.22 -0.60
N LEU A 175 -9.10 12.21 -1.09
CA LEU A 175 -8.83 11.62 -2.39
C LEU A 175 -9.85 12.16 -3.40
N ILE A 176 -9.38 12.52 -4.59
CA ILE A 176 -10.21 13.03 -5.68
C ILE A 176 -10.04 12.11 -6.90
N ASP A 177 -11.16 11.63 -7.45
CA ASP A 177 -11.16 10.85 -8.69
C ASP A 177 -11.17 11.74 -9.94
N GLU A 178 -11.13 11.13 -11.12
CA GLU A 178 -11.15 11.84 -12.40
C GLU A 178 -12.45 12.60 -12.70
N GLU A 179 -13.54 12.26 -12.03
CA GLU A 179 -14.84 12.93 -12.12
C GLU A 179 -14.91 14.14 -11.16
N GLY A 180 -13.92 14.32 -10.28
CA GLY A 180 -13.89 15.37 -9.27
C GLY A 180 -14.62 15.02 -7.98
N ASN A 181 -15.06 13.77 -7.81
CA ASN A 181 -15.69 13.32 -6.57
C ASN A 181 -14.64 13.27 -5.45
N ARG A 182 -15.02 13.76 -4.27
CA ARG A 182 -14.17 13.81 -3.08
C ARG A 182 -14.49 12.68 -2.12
N TYR A 183 -13.45 11.99 -1.67
CA TYR A 183 -13.53 10.89 -0.70
C TYR A 183 -12.71 11.22 0.53
N LEU A 184 -13.27 10.95 1.71
CA LEU A 184 -12.58 11.11 2.98
C LEU A 184 -11.91 9.78 3.38
N PRO A 185 -10.78 9.85 4.08
CA PRO A 185 -10.12 8.66 4.59
C PRO A 185 -10.90 8.08 5.78
N SER A 186 -10.80 6.76 5.97
CA SER A 186 -11.62 5.97 6.90
C SER A 186 -10.83 4.74 7.40
N GLY A 187 -10.03 4.93 8.44
CA GLY A 187 -9.29 3.87 9.13
C GLY A 187 -9.71 3.74 10.60
N THR A 188 -9.07 2.83 11.34
CA THR A 188 -9.52 2.49 12.71
C THR A 188 -9.31 3.58 13.75
N ALA A 189 -8.54 4.62 13.41
CA ALA A 189 -8.31 5.80 14.21
C ALA A 189 -8.76 7.05 13.44
N GLY A 190 -10.04 7.09 13.01
CA GLY A 190 -10.57 8.18 12.19
C GLY A 190 -9.99 8.15 10.77
N PRO A 191 -9.24 9.18 10.31
CA PRO A 191 -8.66 9.17 8.96
C PRO A 191 -7.42 8.25 8.82
N TYR A 192 -6.91 7.73 9.94
CA TYR A 192 -5.66 6.98 10.00
C TYR A 192 -5.92 5.47 10.05
N PRO A 193 -5.11 4.63 9.37
CA PRO A 193 -5.24 3.17 9.48
C PRO A 193 -5.20 2.70 10.94
N TYR A 194 -4.26 3.22 11.72
CA TYR A 194 -4.08 2.96 13.16
C TYR A 194 -3.67 4.24 13.90
N GLU A 195 -3.76 4.26 15.25
CA GLU A 195 -3.43 5.45 16.05
C GLU A 195 -1.97 5.91 15.86
N PHE A 196 -1.02 4.98 15.74
CA PHE A 196 0.40 5.30 15.53
C PHE A 196 0.70 5.93 14.16
N ASP A 197 -0.29 5.98 13.26
CA ASP A 197 -0.18 6.65 11.96
C ASP A 197 -0.56 8.13 12.02
N ARG A 198 -1.07 8.58 13.17
CA ARG A 198 -1.45 9.96 13.43
C ARG A 198 -0.22 10.77 13.87
N PRO A 199 -0.05 12.00 13.38
CA PRO A 199 0.93 12.93 13.96
C PRO A 199 0.71 13.10 15.46
N GLU A 200 1.77 12.95 16.25
CA GLU A 200 1.73 13.18 17.70
C GLU A 200 1.77 14.68 18.06
N MET A 201 2.30 15.50 17.16
CA MET A 201 2.46 16.94 17.36
C MET A 201 1.30 17.73 16.78
N ASP A 202 0.96 18.86 17.41
CA ASP A 202 -0.09 19.75 16.90
C ASP A 202 0.36 20.59 15.71
N VAL A 203 1.64 20.98 15.70
CA VAL A 203 2.26 21.84 14.69
C VAL A 203 3.46 21.16 14.05
N LEU A 204 3.69 21.45 12.78
CA LEU A 204 4.87 20.98 12.06
C LEU A 204 6.12 21.67 12.60
N ASP A 205 7.05 20.88 13.15
CA ASP A 205 8.37 21.33 13.59
C ASP A 205 9.43 20.40 12.99
N GLY A 206 9.96 20.77 11.83
CA GLY A 206 10.90 19.96 11.06
C GLY A 206 10.18 19.03 10.08
N GLU A 207 9.87 17.80 10.51
CA GLU A 207 9.28 16.78 9.64
C GLU A 207 8.25 15.91 10.34
N VAL A 208 7.29 15.40 9.58
CA VAL A 208 6.30 14.44 10.07
C VAL A 208 5.92 13.45 8.99
N VAL A 209 5.64 12.23 9.41
CA VAL A 209 5.03 11.19 8.57
C VAL A 209 3.67 10.84 9.14
N TYR A 210 2.68 10.72 8.28
CA TYR A 210 1.40 10.12 8.62
C TYR A 210 0.93 9.20 7.50
N ARG A 211 -0.02 8.32 7.80
CA ARG A 211 -0.64 7.47 6.78
C ARG A 211 -2.13 7.70 6.75
N VAL A 212 -2.68 7.83 5.55
CA VAL A 212 -4.13 7.88 5.35
C VAL A 212 -4.58 6.66 4.56
N PHE A 213 -5.82 6.30 4.83
CA PHE A 213 -6.43 5.09 4.31
C PHE A 213 -7.77 5.43 3.69
N PHE A 214 -7.98 5.01 2.44
CA PHE A 214 -9.27 5.11 1.77
C PHE A 214 -9.77 3.71 1.40
N PRO A 215 -10.96 3.32 1.87
CA PRO A 215 -11.66 2.18 1.29
C PRO A 215 -11.88 2.44 -0.20
N ASN A 216 -11.51 1.50 -1.07
CA ASN A 216 -11.70 1.64 -2.51
C ASN A 216 -13.18 1.39 -2.89
N ARG A 217 -14.08 2.25 -2.40
CA ARG A 217 -15.52 2.22 -2.62
C ARG A 217 -16.07 3.64 -2.68
N ARG A 218 -16.97 3.90 -3.63
CA ARG A 218 -17.78 5.10 -3.69
C ARG A 218 -18.89 5.06 -2.63
N ALA A 219 -19.68 6.13 -2.55
CA ALA A 219 -20.76 6.27 -1.57
C ALA A 219 -21.81 5.13 -1.60
N ASP A 220 -21.98 4.47 -2.75
CA ASP A 220 -22.86 3.30 -2.91
C ASP A 220 -22.33 2.01 -2.25
N ARG A 221 -21.11 2.05 -1.70
CA ARG A 221 -20.38 0.95 -1.07
C ARG A 221 -20.10 -0.25 -1.99
N LYS A 222 -20.30 -0.09 -3.30
CA LYS A 222 -20.17 -1.17 -4.29
C LYS A 222 -19.17 -0.82 -5.39
N THR A 223 -19.29 0.38 -5.94
CA THR A 223 -18.46 0.83 -7.05
C THR A 223 -17.08 1.21 -6.52
N PRO A 224 -15.97 0.76 -7.11
CA PRO A 224 -14.64 1.18 -6.68
C PRO A 224 -14.37 2.66 -7.00
N ILE A 225 -13.53 3.31 -6.20
CA ILE A 225 -12.99 4.65 -6.50
C ILE A 225 -11.99 4.52 -7.66
N VAL A 226 -11.12 3.50 -7.59
CA VAL A 226 -10.11 3.16 -8.58
C VAL A 226 -10.40 1.78 -9.15
N SER A 227 -10.61 1.73 -10.47
CA SER A 227 -10.77 0.51 -11.28
C SER A 227 -9.67 0.40 -12.35
N ASP A 228 -9.77 -0.61 -13.19
CA ASP A 228 -8.96 -0.78 -14.41
C ASP A 228 -9.27 0.25 -15.51
N GLU A 229 -10.43 0.92 -15.42
CA GLU A 229 -10.84 2.00 -16.33
C GLU A 229 -10.41 3.39 -15.86
N SER A 230 -10.01 3.52 -14.59
CA SER A 230 -9.55 4.80 -14.02
C SER A 230 -8.27 5.28 -14.71
N LYS A 231 -8.25 6.57 -15.01
CA LYS A 231 -7.16 7.29 -15.71
C LYS A 231 -6.38 8.16 -14.76
N LYS A 232 -6.97 8.57 -13.64
CA LYS A 232 -6.32 9.50 -12.71
C LYS A 232 -6.89 9.42 -11.30
N ILE A 233 -6.02 9.65 -10.33
CA ILE A 233 -6.39 9.98 -8.95
C ILE A 233 -5.51 11.09 -8.40
N GLU A 234 -6.03 11.83 -7.44
CA GLU A 234 -5.32 12.90 -6.76
C GLU A 234 -5.47 12.78 -5.25
N LEU A 235 -4.37 12.99 -4.54
CA LEU A 235 -4.37 13.20 -3.09
C LEU A 235 -4.26 14.70 -2.84
N VAL A 236 -5.21 15.26 -2.10
CA VAL A 236 -5.26 16.68 -1.78
C VAL A 236 -5.16 16.87 -0.27
N ILE A 237 -4.24 17.72 0.17
CA ILE A 237 -4.14 18.15 1.58
C ILE A 237 -4.59 19.60 1.66
N GLU A 238 -5.66 19.85 2.38
CA GLU A 238 -6.21 21.19 2.56
C GLU A 238 -5.56 21.92 3.73
N ARG A 239 -5.46 23.25 3.60
CA ARG A 239 -5.05 24.14 4.69
C ARG A 239 -3.69 23.74 5.31
N LEU A 240 -2.71 23.44 4.46
CA LEU A 240 -1.33 23.15 4.88
C LEU A 240 -0.42 24.32 4.50
N GLY A 241 -0.02 25.08 5.53
CA GLY A 241 0.77 26.30 5.34
C GLY A 241 -0.11 27.46 4.90
N SER A 242 0.41 28.27 3.97
CA SER A 242 -0.32 29.38 3.37
C SER A 242 -1.13 28.99 2.13
N GLU A 243 -0.88 27.81 1.57
CA GLU A 243 -1.59 27.33 0.40
C GLU A 243 -2.94 26.69 0.78
N PRO A 244 -4.01 26.95 0.00
CA PRO A 244 -5.33 26.39 0.28
C PRO A 244 -5.35 24.87 0.11
N GLU A 245 -4.64 24.35 -0.90
CA GLU A 245 -4.59 22.94 -1.25
C GLU A 245 -3.21 22.55 -1.76
N ARG A 246 -2.68 21.42 -1.28
CA ARG A 246 -1.53 20.72 -1.87
C ARG A 246 -2.03 19.53 -2.66
N ARG A 247 -1.71 19.45 -3.95
CA ARG A 247 -2.24 18.40 -4.84
C ARG A 247 -1.13 17.52 -5.39
N LEU A 248 -1.28 16.21 -5.20
CA LEU A 248 -0.40 15.18 -5.74
C LEU A 248 -1.21 14.30 -6.69
N THR A 249 -0.71 14.07 -7.90
CA THR A 249 -1.46 13.40 -8.98
C THR A 249 -0.78 12.14 -9.48
N TRP A 250 -1.56 11.06 -9.64
CA TRP A 250 -1.15 9.83 -10.32
C TRP A 250 -2.00 9.61 -11.56
N ASN A 251 -1.32 9.38 -12.68
CA ASN A 251 -1.95 8.88 -13.91
C ASN A 251 -2.03 7.36 -13.81
N LEU A 252 -3.18 6.81 -14.19
CA LEU A 252 -3.52 5.40 -14.13
C LEU A 252 -3.77 4.85 -15.55
N PRO A 253 -3.52 3.54 -15.77
CA PRO A 253 -2.95 2.59 -14.82
C PRO A 253 -1.44 2.86 -14.60
N LEU A 254 -0.95 2.58 -13.38
CA LEU A 254 0.46 2.78 -13.03
C LEU A 254 1.34 1.85 -13.85
N GLN A 255 2.38 2.38 -14.49
CA GLN A 255 3.28 1.59 -15.34
C GLN A 255 4.48 1.13 -14.52
N TYR A 256 4.62 -0.18 -14.33
CA TYR A 256 5.72 -0.78 -13.57
C TYR A 256 6.78 -1.39 -14.48
N PRO A 257 8.06 -1.41 -14.05
CA PRO A 257 9.10 -2.18 -14.73
C PRO A 257 8.84 -3.68 -14.65
N GLU A 258 9.51 -4.45 -15.50
CA GLU A 258 9.57 -5.90 -15.34
C GLU A 258 10.42 -6.28 -14.12
N MET A 259 9.98 -7.29 -13.37
CA MET A 259 10.77 -7.81 -12.26
C MET A 259 11.89 -8.73 -12.78
N PRO A 260 13.15 -8.59 -12.30
CA PRO A 260 14.31 -9.37 -12.76
C PRO A 260 14.11 -10.89 -12.72
N GLY A 261 13.26 -11.36 -11.81
CA GLY A 261 12.87 -12.75 -11.71
C GLY A 261 11.87 -12.97 -10.56
N ARG A 262 11.27 -14.16 -10.51
CA ARG A 262 10.34 -14.55 -9.43
C ARG A 262 11.03 -15.27 -8.28
N ARG A 263 12.26 -15.70 -8.47
CA ARG A 263 13.10 -16.36 -7.45
C ARG A 263 14.29 -15.49 -7.12
N LEU A 264 14.70 -15.50 -5.86
CA LEU A 264 15.97 -14.96 -5.43
C LEU A 264 17.04 -15.96 -5.85
N ASN A 265 17.90 -15.58 -6.80
CA ASN A 265 19.10 -16.38 -7.12
C ASN A 265 20.22 -15.86 -6.23
N LEU A 266 20.49 -16.53 -5.10
CA LEU A 266 21.60 -16.15 -4.21
C LEU A 266 22.99 -16.53 -4.78
N SER A 267 23.07 -17.01 -6.02
CA SER A 267 24.33 -17.40 -6.67
C SER A 267 24.89 -16.29 -7.56
N SER A 268 25.34 -15.19 -6.96
CA SER A 268 26.28 -14.23 -7.60
C SER A 268 27.05 -13.38 -6.59
N LEU A 269 27.20 -13.84 -5.34
CA LEU A 269 28.13 -13.25 -4.38
C LEU A 269 29.54 -13.85 -4.43
N ASP A 270 29.76 -14.84 -5.31
CA ASP A 270 31.09 -15.36 -5.64
C ASP A 270 31.16 -15.58 -7.14
N THR A 271 31.81 -14.64 -7.85
CA THR A 271 32.88 -14.97 -8.80
C THR A 271 33.48 -13.64 -9.25
N GLY A 272 34.62 -13.31 -8.64
CA GLY A 272 35.60 -12.47 -9.30
C GLY A 272 35.89 -13.00 -10.70
N VAL A 273 36.10 -12.06 -11.61
CA VAL A 273 36.85 -12.19 -12.86
C VAL A 273 37.40 -13.59 -13.16
N GLN A 274 36.89 -14.22 -14.22
CA GLN A 274 37.69 -14.57 -15.40
C GLN A 274 36.80 -15.06 -16.55
N LEU A 275 36.75 -14.28 -17.63
CA LEU A 275 36.56 -14.81 -18.99
C LEU A 275 37.85 -15.56 -19.38
N PRO A 276 37.76 -16.81 -19.83
CA PRO A 276 38.10 -17.14 -21.23
C PRO A 276 37.27 -18.34 -21.77
N LYS A 277 37.10 -18.61 -23.07
CA LYS A 277 37.66 -18.13 -24.33
C LYS A 277 36.58 -18.31 -25.40
#